data_AF-A0A5C9EXL8-F1
#
_entry.id   AF-A0A5C9EXL8-F1
#
_cell.length_a   1.000
_cell.length_b   1.000
_cell.length_c   1.000
_cell.angle_alpha   90.00
_cell.angle_beta   90.00
_cell.angle_gamma   90.00
#
_symmetry.space_group_name_H-M   'P 1'
#
loop_
_entity.id
_entity.type
_entity.pdbx_description
1 polymer ?
#
loop_
_entity_poly.entity_id
_entity_poly.type
_entity_poly.pdbx_seq_one_letter_code
_entity_poly.pdbx_strand_id
1 'polypeptide(L)'
;MNDITNTLKIKSITIFKHGISHFFLQGSQKGTGTFELEFTVDEMNDILKSLFVLDTSEKGFISSITYDNALSISQQLKSIMIDIPNKNSFTSIISQLKGARIKVQIGTGGSNEKLGIIMGIEETEQIQNEIKITDKLLVLLLEDTAKIVKIPFSEISEFTILNKDIMNDLKFFLETIISGIKKDSKKIIINCESGGEEHTERDIFVSYLHESPVWKTSYRLIMSKTQEEKKECLLAGYSLIENITNQDWEEIELTLVAGMPV
;
A
#
# COMPACT_ATOMS: atom_id res chain seq x y z
N MET A 1 -24.29 0.03 -19.77
CA MET A 1 -23.65 1.25 -20.27
C MET A 1 -22.17 1.02 -20.19
N ASN A 2 -21.45 1.12 -21.31
CA ASN A 2 -20.00 1.02 -21.29
C ASN A 2 -19.49 2.36 -20.76
N ASP A 3 -18.99 2.39 -19.52
CA ASP A 3 -18.30 3.55 -18.97
C ASP A 3 -17.01 3.76 -19.78
N ILE A 4 -17.03 4.72 -20.69
CA ILE A 4 -15.84 5.18 -21.38
C ILE A 4 -15.04 5.96 -20.34
N THR A 5 -14.01 5.31 -19.79
CA THR A 5 -13.08 5.93 -18.85
C THR A 5 -12.20 6.89 -19.62
N ASN A 6 -12.44 8.20 -19.44
CA ASN A 6 -11.61 9.24 -20.03
C ASN A 6 -10.34 9.44 -19.21
N THR A 7 -9.26 9.91 -19.83
CA THR A 7 -7.95 10.05 -19.17
C THR A 7 -7.64 11.50 -18.83
N LEU A 8 -7.21 11.73 -17.58
CA LEU A 8 -6.62 13.00 -17.14
C LEU A 8 -5.11 12.89 -17.26
N LYS A 9 -4.47 13.88 -17.90
CA LYS A 9 -3.01 13.97 -17.99
C LYS A 9 -2.51 15.16 -17.18
N ILE A 10 -1.38 14.98 -16.48
CA ILE A 10 -0.67 16.08 -15.82
C ILE A 10 -0.19 17.09 -16.87
N LYS A 11 -0.45 18.38 -16.64
CA LYS A 11 -0.02 19.48 -17.50
C LYS A 11 0.97 20.40 -16.82
N SER A 12 0.80 20.65 -15.54
CA SER A 12 1.78 21.41 -14.77
C SER A 12 1.94 20.89 -13.35
N ILE A 13 3.15 21.07 -12.82
CA ILE A 13 3.54 20.67 -11.47
C ILE A 13 4.30 21.83 -10.84
N THR A 14 3.89 22.21 -9.64
CA THR A 14 4.64 23.17 -8.82
C THR A 14 5.15 22.44 -7.57
N ILE A 15 6.46 22.27 -7.47
CA ILE A 15 7.10 21.56 -6.35
C ILE A 15 7.70 22.58 -5.38
N PHE A 16 7.21 22.58 -4.15
CA PHE A 16 7.70 23.47 -3.12
C PHE A 16 8.76 22.81 -2.24
N LYS A 17 9.75 23.59 -1.82
CA LYS A 17 10.88 23.11 -1.01
C LYS A 17 10.49 22.55 0.37
N HIS A 18 9.29 22.87 0.86
CA HIS A 18 8.77 22.39 2.15
C HIS A 18 8.08 21.02 2.06
N GLY A 19 8.16 20.33 0.90
CA GLY A 19 7.72 18.95 0.77
C GLY A 19 6.27 18.79 0.28
N ILE A 20 5.67 19.83 -0.28
CA ILE A 20 4.34 19.78 -0.89
C ILE A 20 4.48 20.10 -2.38
N SER A 21 3.69 19.44 -3.22
CA SER A 21 3.56 19.72 -4.64
C SER A 21 2.11 19.96 -5.01
N HIS A 22 1.89 20.92 -5.92
CA HIS A 22 0.60 21.18 -6.54
C HIS A 22 0.60 20.60 -7.96
N PHE A 23 -0.37 19.76 -8.25
CA PHE A 23 -0.54 19.11 -9.54
C PHE A 23 -1.76 19.68 -10.24
N PHE A 24 -1.62 19.95 -11.54
CA PHE A 24 -2.70 20.38 -12.40
C PHE A 24 -2.81 19.43 -13.59
N LEU A 25 -4.00 18.88 -13.77
CA LEU A 25 -4.34 17.89 -14.77
C LEU A 25 -5.44 18.42 -15.67
N GLN A 26 -5.41 17.98 -16.92
CA GLN A 26 -6.43 18.29 -17.91
C GLN A 26 -6.82 17.03 -18.67
N GLY A 27 -8.10 16.91 -18.99
CA GLY A 27 -8.66 15.84 -19.81
C GLY A 27 -9.79 16.38 -20.67
N SER A 28 -10.00 15.74 -21.82
CA SER A 28 -11.11 16.07 -22.72
C SER A 28 -12.08 14.91 -22.80
N GLN A 29 -13.37 15.20 -22.87
CA GLN A 29 -14.44 14.21 -23.03
C GLN A 29 -15.56 14.73 -23.93
N LYS A 30 -16.36 13.82 -24.48
CA LYS A 30 -17.56 14.16 -25.26
C LYS A 30 -18.81 13.72 -24.51
N GLY A 31 -19.79 14.61 -24.40
CA GLY A 31 -21.04 14.30 -23.70
C GLY A 31 -20.79 13.93 -22.24
N THR A 32 -21.67 13.11 -21.65
CA THR A 32 -21.55 12.59 -20.28
C THR A 32 -20.45 11.54 -20.19
N GLY A 33 -19.67 11.58 -19.12
CA GLY A 33 -18.54 10.66 -18.93
C GLY A 33 -17.94 10.73 -17.53
N THR A 34 -16.95 9.89 -17.31
CA THR A 34 -16.27 9.79 -16.03
C THR A 34 -14.75 9.87 -16.20
N PHE A 35 -14.09 10.43 -15.18
CA PHE A 35 -12.64 10.38 -15.03
C PHE A 35 -12.31 9.63 -13.74
N GLU A 36 -11.29 8.78 -13.80
CA GLU A 36 -10.77 8.06 -12.63
C GLU A 36 -9.38 8.56 -12.27
N LEU A 37 -9.16 8.76 -10.98
CA LEU A 37 -7.85 8.98 -10.37
C LEU A 37 -7.60 7.93 -9.31
N GLU A 38 -6.34 7.53 -9.15
CA GLU A 38 -5.94 6.46 -8.24
C GLU A 38 -4.77 6.93 -7.36
N PHE A 39 -4.95 6.81 -6.06
CA PHE A 39 -4.01 7.24 -5.01
C PHE A 39 -3.82 6.13 -3.99
N THR A 40 -2.74 6.15 -3.22
CA THR A 40 -2.58 5.25 -2.08
C THR A 40 -3.50 5.66 -0.94
N VAL A 41 -3.81 4.73 -0.02
CA VAL A 41 -4.63 5.05 1.17
C VAL A 41 -4.10 6.24 1.96
N ASP A 42 -2.77 6.32 2.12
CA ASP A 42 -2.14 7.36 2.93
C ASP A 42 -2.27 8.75 2.27
N GLU A 43 -2.26 8.80 0.93
CA GLU A 43 -2.42 10.04 0.15
C GLU A 43 -3.86 10.58 0.17
N MET A 44 -4.86 9.69 0.24
CA MET A 44 -6.28 10.05 0.05
C MET A 44 -6.78 11.20 0.92
N ASN A 45 -6.33 11.26 2.18
CA ASN A 45 -6.79 12.30 3.11
C ASN A 45 -6.43 13.71 2.63
N ASP A 46 -5.22 13.89 2.10
CA ASP A 46 -4.73 15.21 1.68
C ASP A 46 -5.20 15.55 0.26
N ILE A 47 -5.37 14.53 -0.58
CA ILE A 47 -6.06 14.68 -1.87
C ILE A 47 -7.49 15.17 -1.65
N LEU A 48 -8.29 14.53 -0.80
CA LEU A 48 -9.69 14.92 -0.59
C LEU A 48 -9.85 16.34 -0.03
N LYS A 49 -8.88 16.84 0.75
CA LYS A 49 -8.90 18.21 1.29
C LYS A 49 -8.54 19.27 0.25
N SER A 50 -7.81 18.91 -0.79
CA SER A 50 -7.23 19.84 -1.76
C SER A 50 -7.77 19.68 -3.18
N LEU A 51 -8.53 18.61 -3.44
CA LEU A 51 -9.08 18.29 -4.75
C LEU A 51 -10.01 19.40 -5.23
N PHE A 52 -9.66 19.96 -6.37
CA PHE A 52 -10.43 20.96 -7.09
C PHE A 52 -10.72 20.42 -8.49
N VAL A 53 -11.98 20.46 -8.91
CA VAL A 53 -12.44 19.97 -10.21
C VAL A 53 -13.31 21.03 -10.86
N LEU A 54 -13.05 21.31 -12.13
CA LEU A 54 -13.76 22.34 -12.89
C LEU A 54 -14.01 21.88 -14.32
N ASP A 55 -15.24 22.05 -14.78
CA ASP A 55 -15.60 22.01 -16.21
C ASP A 55 -15.61 23.46 -16.72
N THR A 56 -14.68 23.82 -17.60
CA THR A 56 -14.60 25.19 -18.15
C THR A 56 -15.30 25.31 -19.51
N SER A 57 -15.94 24.25 -19.99
CA SER A 57 -16.56 24.25 -21.31
C SER A 57 -17.84 25.07 -21.40
N GLU A 58 -18.44 25.44 -20.25
CA GLU A 58 -19.77 26.06 -20.09
C GLU A 58 -20.93 25.21 -20.68
N LYS A 59 -20.65 23.96 -21.08
CA LYS A 59 -21.60 23.08 -21.79
C LYS A 59 -21.98 21.84 -20.98
N GLY A 60 -21.58 21.81 -19.72
CA GLY A 60 -21.89 20.75 -18.78
C GLY A 60 -21.40 21.11 -17.40
N PHE A 61 -21.48 20.15 -16.49
CA PHE A 61 -21.10 20.35 -15.09
C PHE A 61 -20.59 19.05 -14.47
N ILE A 62 -19.89 19.19 -13.34
CA ILE A 62 -19.48 18.08 -12.50
C ILE A 62 -20.67 17.70 -11.63
N SER A 63 -21.22 16.50 -11.80
CA SER A 63 -22.43 16.07 -11.08
C SER A 63 -22.10 15.51 -9.71
N SER A 64 -21.02 14.74 -9.59
CA SER A 64 -20.56 14.20 -8.33
C SER A 64 -19.09 13.78 -8.36
N ILE A 65 -18.48 13.72 -7.17
CA ILE A 65 -17.18 13.11 -6.95
C ILE A 65 -17.39 11.99 -5.93
N THR A 66 -17.08 10.76 -6.34
CA THR A 66 -17.21 9.56 -5.50
C THR A 66 -15.81 9.04 -5.19
N TYR A 67 -15.58 8.55 -3.98
CA TYR A 67 -14.31 7.92 -3.61
C TYR A 67 -14.54 6.57 -2.95
N ASP A 68 -13.56 5.68 -3.05
CA ASP A 68 -13.62 4.38 -2.39
C ASP A 68 -13.49 4.51 -0.86
N ASN A 69 -14.56 4.18 -0.15
CA ASN A 69 -14.62 4.17 1.31
C ASN A 69 -14.29 2.78 1.90
N ALA A 70 -13.70 1.87 1.13
CA ALA A 70 -13.17 0.63 1.68
C ALA A 70 -12.19 0.93 2.83
N LEU A 71 -12.32 0.20 3.93
CA LEU A 71 -11.35 0.26 5.03
C LEU A 71 -9.96 -0.07 4.50
N SER A 72 -8.93 0.64 4.97
CA SER A 72 -7.56 0.29 4.61
C SER A 72 -7.22 -1.09 5.12
N ILE A 73 -6.22 -1.72 4.51
CA ILE A 73 -5.80 -3.08 4.89
C ILE A 73 -5.38 -3.11 6.35
N SER A 74 -4.64 -2.11 6.81
CA SER A 74 -4.28 -1.95 8.21
C SER A 74 -5.50 -1.84 9.13
N GLN A 75 -6.59 -1.20 8.68
CA GLN A 75 -7.84 -1.12 9.44
C GLN A 75 -8.63 -2.44 9.42
N GLN A 76 -8.64 -3.17 8.30
CA GLN A 76 -9.26 -4.49 8.19
C GLN A 76 -8.53 -5.54 9.04
N LEU A 77 -7.19 -5.46 9.11
CA LEU A 77 -6.38 -6.35 9.95
C LEU A 77 -6.52 -6.03 11.45
N LYS A 78 -6.83 -4.80 11.85
CA LYS A 78 -7.05 -4.43 13.27
C LYS A 78 -8.22 -5.14 13.92
N SER A 79 -9.22 -5.58 13.15
CA SER A 79 -10.32 -6.39 13.70
C SER A 79 -9.95 -7.85 13.94
N ILE A 80 -8.80 -8.31 13.46
CA ILE A 80 -8.33 -9.69 13.61
C ILE A 80 -7.39 -9.76 14.81
N MET A 81 -7.60 -10.75 15.69
CA MET A 81 -6.75 -10.96 16.88
C MET A 81 -5.45 -11.74 16.59
N ILE A 82 -5.11 -11.96 15.32
CA ILE A 82 -3.99 -12.80 14.88
C ILE A 82 -2.96 -11.93 14.14
N ASP A 83 -1.72 -11.95 14.60
CA ASP A 83 -0.58 -11.32 13.93
C ASP A 83 0.48 -12.36 13.53
N ILE A 84 0.82 -12.43 12.24
CA ILE A 84 1.72 -13.44 11.69
C ILE A 84 2.99 -12.76 11.17
N PRO A 85 4.10 -12.84 11.91
CA PRO A 85 5.36 -12.27 11.46
C PRO A 85 5.94 -13.07 10.29
N ASN A 86 6.74 -12.40 9.46
CA ASN A 86 7.45 -13.01 8.33
C ASN A 86 8.42 -14.15 8.73
N LYS A 87 8.88 -14.16 9.99
CA LYS A 87 9.77 -15.19 10.55
C LYS A 87 9.14 -15.78 11.81
N ASN A 88 9.36 -17.06 12.06
CA ASN A 88 8.78 -17.80 13.19
C ASN A 88 7.24 -17.77 13.23
N SER A 89 6.59 -17.67 12.06
CA SER A 89 5.13 -17.57 11.90
C SER A 89 4.37 -18.67 12.67
N PHE A 90 4.81 -19.92 12.55
CA PHE A 90 4.18 -21.06 13.23
C PHE A 90 4.26 -20.94 14.77
N THR A 91 5.41 -20.56 15.32
CA THR A 91 5.57 -20.31 16.77
C THR A 91 4.67 -19.16 17.23
N SER A 92 4.62 -18.07 16.45
CA SER A 92 3.80 -16.90 16.76
C SER A 92 2.30 -17.23 16.78
N ILE A 93 1.83 -18.02 15.81
CA ILE A 93 0.44 -18.44 15.75
C ILE A 93 0.10 -19.32 16.96
N ILE A 94 0.91 -20.34 17.25
CA ILE A 94 0.63 -21.25 18.37
C ILE A 94 0.57 -20.51 19.71
N SER A 95 1.45 -19.53 19.94
CA SER A 95 1.44 -18.77 21.19
C SER A 95 0.18 -17.91 21.35
N GLN A 96 -0.36 -17.39 20.25
CA GLN A 96 -1.62 -16.64 20.22
C GLN A 96 -2.86 -17.53 20.35
N LEU A 97 -2.76 -18.80 19.95
CA LEU A 97 -3.85 -19.78 20.00
C LEU A 97 -3.92 -20.58 21.31
N LYS A 98 -3.39 -20.04 22.42
CA LYS A 98 -3.51 -20.68 23.73
C LYS A 98 -4.98 -20.90 24.10
N GLY A 99 -5.33 -22.13 24.48
CA GLY A 99 -6.71 -22.53 24.76
C GLY A 99 -7.49 -22.99 23.52
N ALA A 100 -6.94 -22.86 22.30
CA ALA A 100 -7.58 -23.38 21.11
C ALA A 100 -7.50 -24.91 21.07
N ARG A 101 -8.58 -25.52 20.59
CA ARG A 101 -8.66 -26.95 20.31
C ARG A 101 -8.03 -27.24 18.95
N ILE A 102 -7.12 -28.21 18.91
CA ILE A 102 -6.37 -28.57 17.72
C ILE A 102 -6.28 -30.08 17.54
N LYS A 103 -5.90 -30.45 16.32
CA LYS A 103 -5.46 -31.78 15.93
C LYS A 103 -4.03 -31.68 15.41
N VAL A 104 -3.14 -32.55 15.88
CA VAL A 104 -1.77 -32.65 15.38
C VAL A 104 -1.47 -34.06 14.91
N GLN A 105 -0.74 -34.15 13.80
CA GLN A 105 -0.22 -35.42 13.29
C GLN A 105 1.29 -35.49 13.57
N ILE A 106 1.72 -36.60 14.15
CA ILE A 106 3.10 -36.81 14.58
C ILE A 106 3.78 -37.83 13.63
N GLY A 107 4.92 -37.45 13.05
CA GLY A 107 5.70 -38.26 12.13
C GLY A 107 5.10 -38.39 10.72
N THR A 108 5.76 -39.18 9.87
CA THR A 108 5.35 -39.44 8.48
C THR A 108 4.57 -40.76 8.41
N GLY A 109 3.26 -40.70 8.13
CA GLY A 109 2.45 -41.93 7.95
C GLY A 109 1.00 -41.91 8.45
N GLY A 110 0.46 -40.77 8.90
CA GLY A 110 -0.99 -40.59 9.10
C GLY A 110 -1.62 -41.26 10.33
N SER A 111 -0.92 -42.16 11.02
CA SER A 111 -1.53 -43.01 12.05
C SER A 111 -1.40 -42.51 13.50
N ASN A 112 -0.52 -41.53 13.76
CA ASN A 112 -0.29 -41.01 15.12
C ASN A 112 -0.85 -39.59 15.24
N GLU A 113 -2.16 -39.51 15.41
CA GLU A 113 -2.91 -38.27 15.62
C GLU A 113 -3.13 -38.01 17.11
N LYS A 114 -3.07 -36.74 17.51
CA LYS A 114 -3.46 -36.28 18.85
C LYS A 114 -4.44 -35.12 18.75
N LEU A 115 -5.51 -35.21 19.53
CA LEU A 115 -6.49 -34.16 19.73
C LEU A 115 -6.28 -33.55 21.12
N GLY A 116 -6.20 -32.22 21.19
CA GLY A 116 -5.87 -31.54 22.43
C GLY A 116 -6.13 -30.05 22.42
N ILE A 117 -5.97 -29.45 23.60
CA ILE A 117 -6.06 -28.01 23.83
C ILE A 117 -4.64 -27.46 23.99
N ILE A 118 -4.32 -26.38 23.29
CA ILE A 118 -3.02 -25.71 23.37
C ILE A 118 -2.83 -25.11 24.76
N MET A 119 -1.77 -25.51 25.46
CA MET A 119 -1.34 -24.85 26.69
C MET A 119 -0.26 -23.79 26.43
N GLY A 120 0.58 -24.00 25.41
CA GLY A 120 1.62 -23.08 24.99
C GLY A 120 2.78 -23.77 24.30
N ILE A 121 3.92 -23.07 24.28
CA ILE A 121 5.19 -23.53 23.72
C ILE A 121 6.24 -23.47 24.83
N GLU A 122 7.10 -24.46 24.89
CA GLU A 122 8.27 -24.48 25.77
C GLU A 122 9.54 -24.53 24.91
N GLU A 123 10.55 -23.76 25.30
CA GLU A 123 11.85 -23.76 24.63
C GLU A 123 12.86 -24.47 25.51
N THR A 124 13.61 -25.39 24.93
CA THR A 124 14.69 -26.10 25.63
C THR A 124 16.00 -25.87 24.89
N GLU A 125 17.01 -25.45 25.62
CA GLU A 125 18.34 -25.21 25.06
C GLU A 125 19.21 -26.45 25.23
N GLN A 126 19.86 -26.88 24.15
CA GLN A 126 20.84 -27.94 24.16
C GLN A 126 22.16 -27.44 23.55
N ILE A 127 23.28 -27.83 24.14
CA ILE A 127 24.60 -27.56 23.59
C ILE A 127 25.07 -28.83 22.89
N GLN A 128 25.23 -28.78 21.57
CA GLN A 128 25.73 -29.88 20.77
C GLN A 128 26.88 -29.37 19.89
N ASN A 129 28.08 -29.97 20.02
CA ASN A 129 29.28 -29.60 19.28
C ASN A 129 29.60 -28.08 19.31
N GLU A 130 29.57 -27.47 20.51
CA GLU A 130 29.79 -26.03 20.73
C GLU A 130 28.76 -25.08 20.08
N ILE A 131 27.70 -25.63 19.47
CA ILE A 131 26.58 -24.86 18.91
C ILE A 131 25.40 -24.94 19.88
N LYS A 132 24.81 -23.78 20.17
CA LYS A 132 23.58 -23.66 20.96
C LYS A 132 22.38 -23.93 20.06
N ILE A 133 21.67 -25.02 20.30
CA ILE A 133 20.43 -25.40 19.60
C ILE A 133 19.25 -25.11 20.53
N THR A 134 18.22 -24.46 20.01
CA THR A 134 16.98 -24.18 20.74
C THR A 134 15.86 -25.02 20.15
N ASP A 135 15.44 -26.03 20.90
CA ASP A 135 14.31 -26.89 20.53
C ASP A 135 13.01 -26.29 21.04
N LYS A 136 11.95 -26.39 20.24
CA LYS A 136 10.61 -25.93 20.57
C LYS A 136 9.68 -27.11 20.75
N LEU A 137 8.98 -27.12 21.88
CA LEU A 137 8.02 -28.16 22.26
C LEU A 137 6.62 -27.56 22.32
N LEU A 138 5.66 -28.17 21.64
CA LEU A 138 4.24 -27.88 21.78
C LEU A 138 3.70 -28.57 23.03
N VAL A 139 3.08 -27.81 23.93
CA VAL A 139 2.46 -28.35 25.14
C VAL A 139 0.95 -28.47 24.93
N LEU A 140 0.42 -29.69 24.96
CA LEU A 140 -1.00 -29.99 24.76
C LEU A 140 -1.61 -30.70 25.96
N LEU A 141 -2.83 -30.30 26.31
CA LEU A 141 -3.73 -31.09 27.15
C LEU A 141 -4.55 -32.01 26.24
N LEU A 142 -4.29 -33.32 26.30
CA LEU A 142 -5.01 -34.30 25.50
C LEU A 142 -6.44 -34.49 26.01
N GLU A 143 -7.40 -34.50 25.08
CA GLU A 143 -8.83 -34.60 25.42
C GLU A 143 -9.25 -35.99 25.85
N ASP A 144 -8.64 -37.01 25.25
CA ASP A 144 -8.97 -38.43 25.47
C ASP A 144 -8.51 -38.95 26.85
N THR A 145 -7.41 -38.39 27.35
CA THR A 145 -6.68 -38.92 28.51
C THR A 145 -6.51 -37.91 29.63
N ALA A 146 -6.87 -36.64 29.42
CA ALA A 146 -6.60 -35.52 30.33
C ALA A 146 -5.12 -35.39 30.74
N LYS A 147 -4.20 -35.92 29.92
CA LYS A 147 -2.76 -35.86 30.15
C LYS A 147 -2.16 -34.65 29.44
N ILE A 148 -1.17 -34.05 30.09
CA ILE A 148 -0.32 -33.03 29.46
C ILE A 148 0.82 -33.74 28.75
N VAL A 149 0.99 -33.46 27.47
CA VAL A 149 2.09 -33.98 26.65
C VAL A 149 2.89 -32.85 26.03
N LYS A 150 4.19 -33.11 25.84
CA LYS A 150 5.10 -32.22 25.11
C LYS A 150 5.47 -32.90 23.79
N ILE A 151 5.27 -32.20 22.68
CA ILE A 151 5.54 -32.73 21.33
C ILE A 151 6.59 -31.83 20.66
N PRO A 152 7.75 -32.36 20.26
CA PRO A 152 8.74 -31.58 19.51
C PRO A 152 8.17 -31.05 18.19
N PHE A 153 8.42 -29.79 17.87
CA PHE A 153 7.95 -29.18 16.62
C PHE A 153 8.45 -29.94 15.38
N SER A 154 9.65 -30.53 15.46
CA SER A 154 10.25 -31.36 14.41
C SER A 154 9.46 -32.63 14.10
N GLU A 155 8.65 -33.12 15.04
CA GLU A 155 7.83 -34.31 14.84
C GLU A 155 6.43 -33.98 14.29
N ILE A 156 6.02 -32.71 14.31
CA ILE A 156 4.69 -32.29 13.84
C ILE A 156 4.71 -32.22 12.30
N SER A 157 3.98 -33.12 11.65
CA SER A 157 3.82 -33.11 10.19
C SER A 157 2.60 -32.32 9.73
N GLU A 158 1.53 -32.31 10.53
CA GLU A 158 0.31 -31.55 10.24
C GLU A 158 -0.26 -30.93 11.51
N PHE A 159 -0.79 -29.72 11.37
CA PHE A 159 -1.45 -28.95 12.44
C PHE A 159 -2.78 -28.43 11.94
N THR A 160 -3.87 -28.86 12.56
CA THR A 160 -5.24 -28.45 12.20
C THR A 160 -5.88 -27.70 13.36
N ILE A 161 -6.31 -26.47 13.11
CA ILE A 161 -7.12 -25.69 14.06
C ILE A 161 -8.57 -26.13 13.92
N LEU A 162 -9.18 -26.62 15.01
CA LEU A 162 -10.56 -27.12 14.98
C LEU A 162 -11.59 -26.00 15.22
N ASN A 163 -11.17 -24.87 15.77
CA ASN A 163 -12.01 -23.69 15.91
C ASN A 163 -12.19 -23.02 14.53
N LYS A 164 -13.43 -23.00 14.05
CA LYS A 164 -13.78 -22.45 12.73
C LYS A 164 -13.61 -20.94 12.65
N ASP A 165 -13.90 -20.20 13.71
CA ASP A 165 -13.81 -18.75 13.73
C ASP A 165 -12.35 -18.31 13.57
N ILE A 166 -11.45 -18.94 14.34
CA ILE A 166 -9.99 -18.72 14.24
C ILE A 166 -9.46 -19.09 12.84
N MET A 167 -9.94 -20.19 12.26
CA MET A 167 -9.54 -20.60 10.90
C MET A 167 -10.03 -19.59 9.84
N ASN A 168 -11.25 -19.06 10.00
CA ASN A 168 -11.78 -18.05 9.09
C ASN A 168 -11.00 -16.73 9.21
N ASP A 169 -10.69 -16.30 10.43
CA ASP A 169 -9.86 -15.13 10.71
C ASP A 169 -8.47 -15.27 10.09
N LEU A 170 -7.85 -16.44 10.21
CA LEU A 170 -6.55 -16.74 9.60
C LEU A 170 -6.60 -16.68 8.06
N LYS A 171 -7.63 -17.25 7.45
CA LYS A 171 -7.82 -17.18 5.99
C LYS A 171 -8.02 -15.74 5.53
N PHE A 172 -8.91 -15.02 6.21
CA PHE A 172 -9.19 -13.61 5.91
C PHE A 172 -7.93 -12.75 6.05
N PHE A 173 -7.12 -12.96 7.10
CA PHE A 173 -5.82 -12.30 7.28
C PHE A 173 -4.90 -12.53 6.08
N LEU A 174 -4.70 -13.79 5.67
CA LEU A 174 -3.81 -14.14 4.57
C LEU A 174 -4.30 -13.62 3.22
N GLU A 175 -5.61 -13.69 2.97
CA GLU A 175 -6.25 -13.12 1.77
C GLU A 175 -6.10 -11.59 1.73
N THR A 176 -6.29 -10.94 2.88
CA THR A 176 -6.14 -9.48 3.05
C THR A 176 -4.70 -9.04 2.79
N ILE A 177 -3.70 -9.76 3.31
CA ILE A 177 -2.28 -9.49 2.98
C ILE A 177 -2.01 -9.62 1.48
N ILE A 178 -2.51 -10.68 0.83
CA ILE A 178 -2.33 -10.86 -0.63
C ILE A 178 -3.00 -9.73 -1.41
N SER A 179 -4.19 -9.30 -0.97
CA SER A 179 -4.88 -8.16 -1.58
C SER A 179 -4.08 -6.86 -1.43
N GLY A 180 -3.36 -6.67 -0.31
CA GLY A 180 -2.52 -5.49 -0.10
C GLY A 180 -1.20 -5.45 -0.82
N ILE A 181 -0.63 -6.62 -1.11
CA ILE A 181 0.50 -6.70 -2.02
C ILE A 181 0.11 -6.14 -3.40
N LYS A 182 -1.16 -6.29 -3.82
CA LYS A 182 -1.71 -5.67 -5.01
C LYS A 182 -2.15 -4.23 -4.71
N LYS A 183 -1.18 -3.32 -4.47
CA LYS A 183 -1.34 -1.85 -4.27
C LYS A 183 -2.61 -1.49 -3.48
N ASP A 184 -2.46 -1.15 -2.19
CA ASP A 184 -3.51 -0.53 -1.37
C ASP A 184 -3.86 0.87 -1.94
N SER A 185 -4.60 0.86 -3.05
CA SER A 185 -4.96 2.02 -3.85
C SER A 185 -6.45 2.26 -3.78
N LYS A 186 -6.80 3.53 -3.71
CA LYS A 186 -8.16 4.04 -3.65
C LYS A 186 -8.43 4.88 -4.88
N LYS A 187 -9.65 4.74 -5.38
CA LYS A 187 -10.11 5.46 -6.56
C LYS A 187 -10.94 6.67 -6.17
N ILE A 188 -10.78 7.73 -6.94
CA ILE A 188 -11.68 8.88 -7.02
C ILE A 188 -12.30 8.87 -8.42
N ILE A 189 -13.63 8.86 -8.48
CA ILE A 189 -14.42 8.90 -9.70
C ILE A 189 -15.08 10.26 -9.78
N ILE A 190 -14.78 10.99 -10.85
CA ILE A 190 -15.36 12.29 -11.17
C ILE A 190 -16.43 12.07 -12.23
N ASN A 191 -17.69 12.27 -11.86
CA ASN A 191 -18.82 12.14 -12.77
C ASN A 191 -19.15 13.48 -13.40
N CYS A 192 -19.21 13.51 -14.72
CA CYS A 192 -19.48 14.72 -15.49
C CYS A 192 -20.72 14.52 -16.35
N GLU A 193 -21.69 15.42 -16.23
CA GLU A 193 -22.92 15.38 -17.03
C GLU A 193 -22.91 16.47 -18.11
N SER A 194 -23.42 16.12 -19.30
CA SER A 194 -23.64 17.10 -20.36
C SER A 194 -24.82 18.01 -20.02
N GLY A 195 -24.72 19.29 -20.37
CA GLY A 195 -25.82 20.26 -20.27
C GLY A 195 -26.87 20.15 -21.37
N GLY A 196 -26.77 19.16 -22.27
CA GLY A 196 -27.80 18.88 -23.28
C GLY A 196 -27.28 18.45 -24.66
N GLU A 197 -25.98 18.60 -24.93
CA GLU A 197 -25.36 18.19 -26.21
C GLU A 197 -24.34 17.06 -25.99
N GLU A 198 -24.63 15.86 -26.52
CA GLU A 198 -23.81 14.66 -26.31
C GLU A 198 -22.54 14.61 -27.19
N HIS A 199 -22.45 15.44 -28.23
CA HIS A 199 -21.34 15.43 -29.18
C HIS A 199 -20.29 16.50 -28.92
N THR A 200 -20.47 17.33 -27.89
CA THR A 200 -19.61 18.49 -27.68
C THR A 200 -18.41 18.12 -26.81
N GLU A 201 -17.21 18.50 -27.28
CA GLU A 201 -15.97 18.36 -26.53
C GLU A 201 -15.97 19.31 -25.33
N ARG A 202 -15.58 18.76 -24.17
CA ARG A 202 -15.50 19.45 -22.90
C ARG A 202 -14.13 19.23 -22.28
N ASP A 203 -13.53 20.32 -21.83
CA ASP A 203 -12.26 20.30 -21.13
C ASP A 203 -12.50 20.33 -19.62
N ILE A 204 -12.02 19.28 -18.96
CA ILE A 204 -12.10 19.11 -17.51
C ILE A 204 -10.72 19.34 -16.93
N PHE A 205 -10.68 20.16 -15.88
CA PHE A 205 -9.50 20.48 -15.12
C PHE A 205 -9.60 19.91 -13.73
N VAL A 206 -8.49 19.34 -13.26
CA VAL A 206 -8.37 18.82 -11.90
C VAL A 206 -7.07 19.33 -11.30
N SER A 207 -7.11 19.78 -10.06
CA SER A 207 -5.89 20.05 -9.30
C SER A 207 -5.97 19.52 -7.89
N TYR A 208 -4.82 19.17 -7.32
CA TYR A 208 -4.69 18.69 -5.95
C TYR A 208 -3.30 18.97 -5.40
N LEU A 209 -3.17 18.93 -4.08
CA LEU A 209 -1.90 18.96 -3.37
C LEU A 209 -1.48 17.53 -2.99
N HIS A 210 -0.20 17.24 -3.09
CA HIS A 210 0.37 15.94 -2.75
C HIS A 210 1.69 16.15 -2.00
N GLU A 211 1.95 15.35 -0.96
CA GLU A 211 3.26 15.32 -0.32
C GLU A 211 4.32 14.87 -1.32
N SER A 212 5.44 15.56 -1.38
CA SER A 212 6.49 15.27 -2.36
C SER A 212 7.88 15.38 -1.76
N PRO A 213 8.83 14.52 -2.16
CA PRO A 213 10.23 14.65 -1.76
C PRO A 213 10.77 16.05 -2.05
N VAL A 214 11.62 16.54 -1.14
CA VAL A 214 12.27 17.84 -1.32
C VAL A 214 13.21 17.78 -2.53
N TRP A 215 13.00 18.68 -3.49
CA TRP A 215 13.87 18.79 -4.66
C TRP A 215 15.25 19.33 -4.29
N LYS A 216 16.28 18.83 -4.98
CA LYS A 216 17.68 19.24 -4.77
C LYS A 216 18.21 19.91 -6.02
N THR A 217 19.01 20.97 -5.85
CA THR A 217 19.74 21.59 -6.96
C THR A 217 21.23 21.52 -6.75
N SER A 218 21.98 21.37 -7.84
CA SER A 218 23.43 21.53 -7.86
C SER A 218 23.82 22.48 -8.99
N TYR A 219 24.82 23.30 -8.72
CA TYR A 219 25.40 24.21 -9.70
C TYR A 219 26.86 23.85 -9.93
N ARG A 220 27.29 23.81 -11.18
CA ARG A 220 28.68 23.59 -11.58
C ARG A 220 29.13 24.75 -12.44
N LEU A 221 30.28 25.32 -12.09
CA LEU A 221 30.96 26.30 -12.92
C LEU A 221 32.04 25.56 -13.72
N ILE A 222 31.93 25.61 -15.04
CA ILE A 222 32.82 24.92 -15.98
C ILE A 222 33.59 25.98 -16.74
N MET A 223 34.92 25.87 -16.71
CA MET A 223 35.82 26.83 -17.31
C MET A 223 37.05 26.10 -17.85
N SER A 224 37.31 26.24 -19.14
CA SER A 224 38.55 25.78 -19.78
C SER A 224 39.57 26.93 -19.87
N LYS A 225 40.84 26.61 -20.12
CA LYS A 225 41.91 27.62 -20.30
C LYS A 225 41.59 28.63 -21.41
N THR A 226 40.99 28.18 -22.51
CA THR A 226 40.55 29.07 -23.61
C THR A 226 39.43 30.01 -23.20
N GLN A 227 38.50 29.56 -22.34
CA GLN A 227 37.43 30.40 -21.79
C GLN A 227 37.97 31.39 -20.75
N GLU A 228 39.00 31.02 -20.01
CA GLU A 228 39.69 31.89 -19.05
C GLU A 228 40.35 33.09 -19.72
N GLU A 229 41.07 32.88 -20.83
CA GLU A 229 41.65 33.97 -21.63
C GLU A 229 40.58 34.95 -22.14
N LYS A 230 39.36 34.46 -22.42
CA LYS A 230 38.22 35.26 -22.87
C LYS A 230 37.35 35.81 -21.72
N LYS A 231 37.67 35.47 -20.46
CA LYS A 231 36.85 35.79 -19.28
C LYS A 231 35.40 35.28 -19.39
N GLU A 232 35.21 34.13 -20.00
CA GLU A 232 33.93 33.45 -20.13
C GLU A 232 33.87 32.24 -19.18
N CYS A 233 32.69 31.89 -18.70
CA CYS A 233 32.47 30.63 -17.98
C CYS A 233 31.07 30.08 -18.28
N LEU A 234 30.90 28.76 -18.17
CA LEU A 234 29.61 28.11 -18.27
C LEU A 234 29.10 27.78 -16.87
N LEU A 235 27.96 28.32 -16.49
CA LEU A 235 27.23 27.92 -15.29
C LEU A 235 26.16 26.89 -15.67
N ALA A 236 26.33 25.65 -15.23
CA ALA A 236 25.36 24.58 -15.41
C ALA A 236 24.58 24.34 -14.10
N GLY A 237 23.25 24.41 -14.17
CA GLY A 237 22.35 24.06 -13.07
C GLY A 237 21.68 22.71 -13.33
N TYR A 238 21.61 21.87 -12.30
CA TYR A 238 20.91 20.58 -12.33
C TYR A 238 19.91 20.54 -11.18
N SER A 239 18.74 19.96 -11.42
CA SER A 239 17.76 19.62 -10.40
C SER A 239 17.52 18.11 -10.35
N LEU A 240 17.37 17.58 -9.15
CA LEU A 240 16.91 16.21 -8.92
C LEU A 240 15.47 16.29 -8.40
N ILE A 241 14.56 15.70 -9.19
CA ILE A 241 13.14 15.58 -8.90
C ILE A 241 12.75 14.12 -9.05
N GLU A 242 11.87 13.65 -8.18
CA GLU A 242 11.32 12.30 -8.21
C GLU A 242 9.85 12.36 -8.66
N ASN A 243 9.49 11.56 -9.67
CA ASN A 243 8.10 11.36 -10.03
C ASN A 243 7.48 10.36 -9.06
N ILE A 244 6.58 10.86 -8.20
CA ILE A 244 5.84 10.08 -7.20
C ILE A 244 4.44 9.68 -7.67
N THR A 245 4.03 10.14 -8.84
CA THR A 245 2.68 9.91 -9.36
C THR A 245 2.59 8.59 -10.12
N ASN A 246 1.38 8.03 -10.23
CA ASN A 246 1.11 6.86 -11.08
C ASN A 246 1.02 7.19 -12.58
N GLN A 247 1.47 8.38 -13.01
CA GLN A 247 1.44 8.83 -14.40
C GLN A 247 2.84 9.30 -14.85
N ASP A 248 3.15 9.07 -16.11
CA ASP A 248 4.36 9.62 -16.72
C ASP A 248 4.24 11.13 -16.91
N TRP A 249 5.32 11.85 -16.65
CA TRP A 249 5.40 13.30 -16.87
C TRP A 249 5.85 13.57 -18.30
N GLU A 250 4.88 13.70 -19.20
CA GLU A 250 5.09 13.97 -20.63
C GLU A 250 4.78 15.44 -20.94
N GLU A 251 5.78 16.17 -21.45
CA GLU A 251 5.63 17.56 -21.92
C GLU A 251 4.95 18.51 -20.91
N ILE A 252 5.34 18.38 -19.64
CA ILE A 252 4.77 19.18 -18.54
C ILE A 252 5.48 20.52 -18.34
N GLU A 253 4.75 21.48 -17.76
CA GLU A 253 5.35 22.67 -17.16
C GLU A 253 5.75 22.38 -15.70
N LEU A 254 7.05 22.38 -15.41
CA LEU A 254 7.59 22.14 -14.07
C LEU A 254 8.08 23.45 -13.43
N THR A 255 7.48 23.83 -12.31
CA THR A 255 7.89 24.97 -11.50
C THR A 255 8.51 24.50 -10.18
N LEU A 256 9.72 24.97 -9.87
CA LEU A 256 10.41 24.69 -8.61
C LEU A 256 10.43 25.94 -7.73
N VAL A 257 9.78 25.88 -6.57
CA VAL A 257 9.62 27.01 -5.66
C VAL A 257 10.52 26.83 -4.45
N ALA A 258 11.55 27.68 -4.34
CA ALA A 258 12.52 27.68 -3.23
C ALA A 258 12.12 28.59 -2.06
N GLY A 259 11.13 29.45 -2.26
CA GLY A 259 10.62 30.40 -1.26
C GLY A 259 9.43 29.85 -0.47
N MET A 260 9.06 30.57 0.59
CA MET A 260 7.86 30.27 1.39
C MET A 260 6.60 30.50 0.53
N PRO A 261 5.62 29.58 0.48
CA PRO A 261 4.24 30.00 0.42
C PRO A 261 3.91 30.66 1.77
N VAL A 262 3.28 31.83 1.71
CA VAL A 262 2.67 32.45 2.91
C VAL A 262 1.35 31.74 3.19
#